data_AF-A0A846HZ33-F1
#
_entry.id   AF-A0A846HZ33-F1
#
_cell.length_a   1.000
_cell.length_b   1.000
_cell.length_c   1.000
_cell.angle_alpha   90.00
_cell.angle_beta   90.00
_cell.angle_gamma   90.00
#
_symmetry.space_group_name_H-M   'P 1'
#
loop_
_entity.id
_entity.type
_entity.pdbx_description
1 polymer ?
#
loop_
_entity_poly.entity_id
_entity_poly.type
_entity_poly.pdbx_seq_one_letter_code
_entity_poly.pdbx_strand_id
1 'polypeptide(L)'
;MMSPRAFAEHPRPAAPPEGDAERQPLIDPPAGTRVSEADYWAQYYEHENGYEWNNGVLEVKPVSDALTTWIYQWLLGLFRLYLDSHHNARLTCLEFGFRLSLPNKVAIRKPDLGLVLDSNPQPLADLDRSYQGTFDLCVEALSDSSPAEIRRDTEQKHDEYQAAGVPEYYIIHHDPRWQLFYRRNAFGLYEPIPREAGLIRSAILPGFRFRLEDLSRQPSPEAMLEDPVYAPFVLPNWQRDRQARAQAEQRAATAERLAEQERREKDHERAEKERERAEKERERAEKEALLAELAQLRGQLR
;
A
#
# COMPACT_ATOMS: atom_id res chain seq x y z
N MET A 1 -33.78 -9.01 35.17
CA MET A 1 -32.34 -9.03 35.52
C MET A 1 -31.71 -10.18 34.76
N MET A 2 -31.06 -9.89 33.63
CA MET A 2 -30.40 -10.89 32.79
C MET A 2 -28.89 -10.86 33.06
N SER A 3 -28.33 -12.06 33.25
CA SER A 3 -26.92 -12.31 33.56
C SER A 3 -25.99 -11.92 32.41
N PRO A 4 -24.81 -11.31 32.67
CA PRO A 4 -23.81 -11.09 31.63
C PRO A 4 -23.19 -12.43 31.21
N ARG A 5 -23.15 -12.69 29.90
CA ARG A 5 -22.39 -13.78 29.29
C ARG A 5 -20.91 -13.42 29.35
N ALA A 6 -20.10 -14.27 29.97
CA ALA A 6 -18.65 -14.14 29.99
C ALA A 6 -18.08 -14.31 28.58
N PHE A 7 -17.33 -13.31 28.12
CA PHE A 7 -16.53 -13.40 26.90
C PHE A 7 -15.28 -14.25 27.20
N ALA A 8 -14.99 -15.22 26.32
CA ALA A 8 -13.75 -15.98 26.40
C ALA A 8 -12.58 -15.09 25.97
N GLU A 9 -11.68 -14.78 26.91
CA GLU A 9 -10.45 -14.05 26.64
C GLU A 9 -9.57 -14.86 25.68
N HIS A 10 -9.22 -14.26 24.54
CA HIS A 10 -8.22 -14.82 23.64
C HIS A 10 -6.82 -14.60 24.24
N PRO A 11 -5.92 -15.61 24.22
CA PRO A 11 -4.58 -15.45 24.77
C PRO A 11 -3.81 -14.38 24.00
N ARG A 12 -3.34 -13.34 24.71
CA ARG A 12 -2.36 -12.38 24.18
C ARG A 12 -1.04 -13.11 23.93
N PRO A 13 -0.33 -12.85 22.82
CA PRO A 13 1.02 -13.36 22.65
C PRO A 13 1.94 -12.78 23.74
N ALA A 14 2.77 -13.64 24.34
CA ALA A 14 3.78 -13.24 25.30
C ALA A 14 4.85 -12.36 24.62
N ALA A 15 5.35 -11.36 25.35
CA ALA A 15 6.51 -10.59 24.91
C ALA A 15 7.72 -11.53 24.67
N PRO A 16 8.54 -11.28 23.63
CA PRO A 16 9.69 -12.13 23.37
C PRO A 16 10.68 -12.07 24.55
N PRO A 17 11.32 -13.20 24.93
CA PRO A 17 12.32 -13.19 25.98
C PRO A 17 13.52 -12.34 25.56
N GLU A 18 13.97 -11.45 26.43
CA GLU A 18 15.25 -10.75 26.29
C GLU A 18 16.39 -11.76 26.47
N GLY A 19 17.09 -12.04 25.38
CA GLY A 19 18.28 -12.89 25.39
C GLY A 19 18.63 -13.40 24.00
N ASP A 20 19.73 -12.89 23.44
CA ASP A 20 20.38 -13.41 22.24
C ASP A 20 20.89 -14.84 22.50
N ALA A 21 20.00 -15.81 22.47
CA ALA A 21 20.37 -17.20 22.28
C ALA A 21 20.58 -17.41 20.78
N GLU A 22 21.81 -17.78 20.39
CA GLU A 22 22.16 -18.21 19.04
C GLU A 22 21.08 -19.15 18.48
N ARG A 23 20.26 -18.64 17.55
CA ARG A 23 19.31 -19.46 16.81
C ARG A 23 20.14 -20.42 15.96
N GLN A 24 20.22 -21.69 16.38
CA GLN A 24 20.68 -22.76 15.50
C GLN A 24 19.87 -22.70 14.20
N PRO A 25 20.49 -22.91 13.02
CA PRO A 25 19.77 -22.84 11.76
C PRO A 25 18.70 -23.92 11.77
N LEU A 26 17.45 -23.52 11.94
CA LEU A 26 16.30 -24.39 11.79
C LEU A 26 16.37 -24.84 10.32
N ILE A 27 16.56 -26.13 10.07
CA ILE A 27 16.27 -26.67 8.75
C ILE A 27 14.79 -26.37 8.53
N ASP A 28 14.48 -25.55 7.54
CA ASP A 28 13.09 -25.18 7.24
C ASP A 28 12.24 -26.45 7.14
N PRO A 29 11.18 -26.58 7.95
CA PRO A 29 10.39 -27.80 7.92
C PRO A 29 9.70 -27.91 6.56
N PRO A 30 9.73 -29.07 5.89
CA PRO A 30 9.08 -29.21 4.61
C PRO A 30 7.57 -28.98 4.73
N ALA A 31 6.93 -28.57 3.62
CA ALA A 31 5.47 -28.58 3.51
C ALA A 31 4.90 -29.94 3.95
N GLY A 32 3.78 -29.92 4.68
CA GLY A 32 3.18 -31.13 5.25
C GLY A 32 3.68 -31.47 6.66
N THR A 33 4.67 -30.74 7.20
CA THR A 33 5.12 -30.92 8.59
C THR A 33 3.98 -30.66 9.57
N ARG A 34 3.85 -31.54 10.57
CA ARG A 34 2.83 -31.40 11.61
C ARG A 34 3.35 -30.56 12.78
N VAL A 35 2.62 -29.50 13.13
CA VAL A 35 2.94 -28.61 14.27
C VAL A 35 1.66 -28.21 15.01
N SER A 36 1.77 -27.94 16.31
CA SER A 36 0.64 -27.42 17.07
C SER A 36 0.28 -25.99 16.64
N GLU A 37 -0.94 -25.53 16.95
CA GLU A 37 -1.33 -24.15 16.67
C GLU A 37 -0.44 -23.14 17.42
N ALA A 38 -0.07 -23.46 18.67
CA ALA A 38 0.81 -22.62 19.49
C ALA A 38 2.21 -22.49 18.88
N ASP A 39 2.79 -23.60 18.41
CA ASP A 39 4.10 -23.59 17.74
C ASP A 39 4.03 -22.83 16.41
N TYR A 40 2.92 -22.96 15.67
CA TYR A 40 2.69 -22.17 14.46
C TYR A 40 2.78 -20.67 14.73
N TRP A 41 2.02 -20.16 15.70
CA TRP A 41 2.06 -18.74 16.03
C TRP A 41 3.43 -18.28 16.54
N ALA A 42 4.12 -19.11 17.32
CA ALA A 42 5.40 -18.75 17.91
C ALA A 42 6.58 -18.77 16.92
N GLN A 43 6.55 -19.66 15.92
CA GLN A 43 7.73 -19.96 15.09
C GLN A 43 7.50 -19.81 13.59
N TYR A 44 6.28 -20.04 13.11
CA TYR A 44 6.01 -20.24 11.68
C TYR A 44 5.15 -19.16 11.04
N TYR A 45 4.37 -18.42 11.83
CA TYR A 45 3.52 -17.36 11.30
C TYR A 45 4.31 -16.25 10.61
N GLU A 46 5.44 -15.82 11.17
CA GLU A 46 6.31 -14.77 10.59
C GLU A 46 7.52 -15.34 9.84
N HIS A 47 7.49 -16.63 9.52
CA HIS A 47 8.61 -17.31 8.86
C HIS A 47 8.75 -16.88 7.39
N GLU A 48 9.99 -16.80 6.90
CA GLU A 48 10.32 -16.31 5.56
C GLU A 48 9.66 -17.10 4.41
N ASN A 49 9.49 -18.41 4.57
CA ASN A 49 8.78 -19.27 3.61
C ASN A 49 7.26 -19.04 3.50
N GLY A 50 6.66 -18.17 4.32
CA GLY A 50 5.24 -17.83 4.17
C GLY A 50 4.28 -19.00 4.43
N TYR A 51 4.38 -19.65 5.60
CA TYR A 51 3.49 -20.77 5.91
C TYR A 51 2.07 -20.33 6.26
N GLU A 52 1.10 -21.04 5.72
CA GLU A 52 -0.25 -21.19 6.27
C GLU A 52 -0.31 -22.44 7.16
N TRP A 53 -1.34 -22.53 8.01
CA TRP A 53 -1.54 -23.67 8.90
C TRP A 53 -2.95 -24.23 8.76
N ASN A 54 -3.07 -25.54 8.57
CA ASN A 54 -4.35 -26.18 8.38
C ASN A 54 -4.42 -27.46 9.20
N ASN A 55 -5.20 -27.42 10.28
CA ASN A 55 -5.47 -28.56 11.15
C ASN A 55 -4.20 -29.32 11.61
N GLY A 56 -3.21 -28.57 12.05
CA GLY A 56 -1.95 -29.12 12.53
C GLY A 56 -0.90 -29.35 11.45
N VAL A 57 -1.10 -28.89 10.21
CA VAL A 57 -0.19 -29.11 9.08
C VAL A 57 0.27 -27.76 8.51
N LEU A 58 1.58 -27.61 8.31
CA LEU A 58 2.17 -26.46 7.60
C LEU A 58 1.95 -26.59 6.09
N GLU A 59 1.43 -25.55 5.47
CA GLU A 59 1.26 -25.42 4.02
C GLU A 59 2.10 -24.25 3.53
N VAL A 60 3.01 -24.50 2.57
CA VAL A 60 3.78 -23.42 1.92
C VAL A 60 2.87 -22.70 0.94
N LYS A 61 2.86 -21.38 1.00
CA LYS A 61 2.15 -20.56 0.03
C LYS A 61 3.01 -20.39 -1.23
N PRO A 62 2.55 -20.88 -2.40
CA PRO A 62 3.29 -20.72 -3.64
C PRO A 62 3.16 -19.28 -4.15
N VAL A 63 4.14 -18.86 -4.95
CA VAL A 63 4.05 -17.63 -5.73
C VAL A 63 3.41 -17.94 -7.08
N SER A 64 2.58 -17.04 -7.58
CA SER A 64 1.97 -17.15 -8.91
C SER A 64 2.92 -16.67 -10.02
N ASP A 65 2.57 -16.93 -11.28
CA ASP A 65 3.28 -16.38 -12.44
C ASP A 65 3.23 -14.83 -12.51
N ALA A 66 4.09 -14.25 -13.35
CA ALA A 66 4.22 -12.80 -13.48
C ALA A 66 2.96 -12.10 -14.03
N LEU A 67 2.23 -12.73 -14.96
CA LEU A 67 1.00 -12.14 -15.53
C LEU A 67 -0.09 -12.06 -14.47
N THR A 68 -0.28 -13.13 -13.70
CA THR A 68 -1.21 -13.15 -12.56
C THR A 68 -0.78 -12.15 -11.49
N THR A 69 0.52 -12.01 -11.26
CA THR A 69 1.08 -11.00 -10.34
C THR A 69 0.79 -9.56 -10.81
N TRP A 70 0.81 -9.28 -12.11
CA TRP A 70 0.42 -7.96 -12.65
C TRP A 70 -1.09 -7.70 -12.52
N ILE A 71 -1.92 -8.72 -12.74
CA ILE A 71 -3.37 -8.64 -12.50
C ILE A 71 -3.65 -8.28 -11.04
N TYR A 72 -2.97 -8.97 -10.11
CA TYR A 72 -3.05 -8.68 -8.69
C TYR A 72 -2.68 -7.22 -8.38
N GLN A 73 -1.56 -6.73 -8.92
CA GLN A 73 -1.12 -5.35 -8.70
C GLN A 73 -2.12 -4.32 -9.24
N TRP A 74 -2.68 -4.57 -10.43
CA TRP A 74 -3.69 -3.69 -11.00
C TRP A 74 -4.96 -3.66 -10.14
N LEU A 75 -5.45 -4.82 -9.71
CA LEU A 75 -6.65 -4.91 -8.86
C LEU A 75 -6.42 -4.27 -7.48
N LEU A 76 -5.24 -4.47 -6.88
CA LEU A 76 -4.80 -3.77 -5.67
C LEU A 76 -4.84 -2.25 -5.85
N GLY A 77 -4.31 -1.75 -6.97
CA GLY A 77 -4.37 -0.33 -7.33
C GLY A 77 -5.81 0.18 -7.45
N LEU A 78 -6.70 -0.62 -8.05
CA LEU A 78 -8.11 -0.28 -8.19
C LEU A 78 -8.82 -0.20 -6.83
N PHE A 79 -8.57 -1.15 -5.93
CA PHE A 79 -9.08 -1.07 -4.56
C PHE A 79 -8.61 0.20 -3.85
N ARG A 80 -7.32 0.55 -3.97
CA ARG A 80 -6.78 1.78 -3.37
C ARG A 80 -7.50 3.03 -3.89
N LEU A 81 -7.69 3.15 -5.21
CA LEU A 81 -8.42 4.27 -5.80
C LEU A 81 -9.86 4.37 -5.25
N TYR A 82 -10.54 3.24 -5.09
CA TYR A 82 -11.88 3.23 -4.50
C TYR A 82 -11.86 3.63 -3.01
N LEU A 83 -10.96 3.06 -2.21
CA LEU A 83 -10.89 3.32 -0.76
C LEU A 83 -10.45 4.75 -0.43
N ASP A 84 -9.60 5.34 -1.28
CA ASP A 84 -9.19 6.74 -1.16
C ASP A 84 -10.35 7.73 -1.38
N SER A 85 -11.39 7.32 -2.12
CA SER A 85 -12.58 8.17 -2.35
C SER A 85 -13.72 7.88 -1.36
N HIS A 86 -13.87 6.63 -0.90
CA HIS A 86 -15.01 6.20 -0.09
C HIS A 86 -14.72 6.13 1.40
N HIS A 87 -13.46 5.88 1.81
CA HIS A 87 -13.03 5.76 3.20
C HIS A 87 -13.97 4.88 4.06
N ASN A 88 -14.29 3.68 3.56
CA ASN A 88 -15.25 2.76 4.18
C ASN A 88 -14.70 1.36 4.47
N ALA A 89 -13.41 1.14 4.22
CA ALA A 89 -12.74 -0.12 4.50
C ALA A 89 -11.22 0.07 4.59
N ARG A 90 -10.56 -0.95 5.16
CA ARG A 90 -9.10 -1.08 5.25
C ARG A 90 -8.65 -2.29 4.46
N LEU A 91 -7.48 -2.16 3.85
CA LEU A 91 -6.86 -3.18 3.02
C LEU A 91 -5.58 -3.69 3.69
N THR A 92 -5.34 -4.99 3.65
CA THR A 92 -4.09 -5.60 4.09
C THR A 92 -3.57 -6.60 3.04
N CYS A 93 -2.27 -6.80 3.05
CA CYS A 93 -1.53 -7.72 2.18
C CYS A 93 -0.25 -8.16 2.92
N LEU A 94 0.69 -8.81 2.21
CA LEU A 94 2.00 -9.24 2.76
C LEU A 94 1.87 -10.24 3.92
N GLU A 95 1.43 -11.46 3.60
CA GLU A 95 1.37 -12.59 4.55
C GLU A 95 0.51 -12.34 5.81
N PHE A 96 -0.42 -11.38 5.73
CA PHE A 96 -1.30 -11.01 6.82
C PHE A 96 -2.46 -12.01 6.95
N GLY A 97 -2.36 -12.87 7.97
CA GLY A 97 -3.29 -13.97 8.15
C GLY A 97 -4.35 -13.75 9.21
N PHE A 98 -5.30 -14.68 9.25
CA PHE A 98 -6.40 -14.71 10.22
C PHE A 98 -6.81 -16.14 10.54
N ARG A 99 -7.37 -16.33 11.74
CA ARG A 99 -7.72 -17.64 12.27
C ARG A 99 -9.16 -18.00 11.92
N LEU A 100 -9.34 -19.11 11.20
CA LEU A 100 -10.62 -19.71 10.84
C LEU A 100 -11.00 -20.79 11.86
N SER A 101 -12.06 -20.54 12.63
CA SER A 101 -12.68 -21.55 13.50
C SER A 101 -13.80 -22.25 12.75
N LEU A 102 -13.49 -23.39 12.13
CA LEU A 102 -14.42 -24.13 11.28
C LEU A 102 -15.08 -25.28 12.07
N PRO A 103 -16.24 -25.82 11.63
CA PRO A 103 -16.98 -26.83 12.39
C PRO A 103 -16.18 -28.09 12.76
N ASN A 104 -15.21 -28.48 11.92
CA ASN A 104 -14.44 -29.72 12.05
C ASN A 104 -12.93 -29.52 12.18
N LYS A 105 -12.43 -28.28 12.09
CA LYS A 105 -11.00 -27.98 12.13
C LYS A 105 -10.73 -26.50 12.43
N VAL A 106 -9.48 -26.19 12.68
CA VAL A 106 -8.98 -24.81 12.66
C VAL A 106 -8.03 -24.68 11.46
N ALA A 107 -8.07 -23.52 10.80
CA ALA A 107 -7.08 -23.14 9.80
C ALA A 107 -6.63 -21.70 10.05
N ILE A 108 -5.41 -21.36 9.65
CA ILE A 108 -4.89 -20.01 9.65
C ILE A 108 -4.45 -19.74 8.22
N ARG A 109 -5.16 -18.81 7.57
CA ARG A 109 -4.99 -18.47 6.16
C ARG A 109 -4.44 -17.07 6.01
N LYS A 110 -3.67 -16.87 4.95
CA LYS A 110 -2.98 -15.63 4.60
C LYS A 110 -3.36 -15.27 3.16
N PRO A 111 -4.57 -14.72 2.94
CA PRO A 111 -4.97 -14.31 1.60
C PRO A 111 -3.96 -13.31 1.04
N ASP A 112 -3.76 -13.32 -0.28
CA ASP A 112 -2.88 -12.34 -0.92
C ASP A 112 -3.31 -10.90 -0.65
N LEU A 113 -4.62 -10.69 -0.62
CA LEU A 113 -5.23 -9.44 -0.19
C LEU A 113 -6.46 -9.72 0.68
N GLY A 114 -6.51 -9.07 1.84
CA GLY A 114 -7.64 -9.04 2.74
C GLY A 114 -8.23 -7.64 2.83
N LEU A 115 -9.55 -7.53 2.91
CA LEU A 115 -10.25 -6.27 3.11
C LEU A 115 -11.20 -6.38 4.30
N VAL A 116 -11.24 -5.34 5.12
CA VAL A 116 -12.11 -5.22 6.30
C VAL A 116 -12.91 -3.92 6.18
N LEU A 117 -14.23 -4.01 6.11
CA LEU A 117 -15.13 -2.85 6.11
C LEU A 117 -15.07 -2.13 7.46
N ASP A 118 -15.28 -0.82 7.47
CA ASP A 118 -15.38 -0.06 8.72
C ASP A 118 -16.63 -0.44 9.53
N SER A 119 -17.64 -1.05 8.88
CA SER A 119 -18.81 -1.63 9.53
C SER A 119 -18.57 -3.04 10.10
N ASN A 120 -17.39 -3.64 9.87
CA ASN A 120 -17.05 -4.94 10.44
C ASN A 120 -17.01 -4.83 11.98
N PRO A 121 -17.65 -5.75 12.72
CA PRO A 121 -17.68 -5.69 14.19
C PRO A 121 -16.29 -5.80 14.82
N GLN A 122 -15.31 -6.36 14.10
CA GLN A 122 -13.92 -6.45 14.51
C GLN A 122 -13.07 -5.53 13.60
N PRO A 123 -12.82 -4.27 13.99
CA PRO A 123 -12.00 -3.38 13.17
C PRO A 123 -10.57 -3.91 13.04
N LEU A 124 -9.94 -3.67 11.89
CA LEU A 124 -8.51 -3.90 11.68
C LEU A 124 -7.71 -2.77 12.32
N ALA A 125 -6.91 -3.06 13.35
CA ALA A 125 -6.12 -2.06 14.06
C ALA A 125 -4.77 -1.82 13.38
N ASP A 126 -4.25 -0.60 13.51
CA ASP A 126 -3.03 -0.15 12.81
C ASP A 126 -1.77 -0.95 13.19
N LEU A 127 -1.76 -1.56 14.38
CA LEU A 127 -0.62 -2.34 14.91
C LEU A 127 -0.87 -3.85 14.91
N ASP A 128 -1.98 -4.31 14.30
CA ASP A 128 -2.23 -5.74 14.17
C ASP A 128 -1.13 -6.38 13.32
N ARG A 129 -0.68 -7.57 13.73
CA ARG A 129 0.26 -8.42 12.96
C ARG A 129 -0.43 -9.63 12.34
N SER A 130 -1.65 -9.90 12.79
CA SER A 130 -2.61 -10.84 12.22
C SER A 130 -4.00 -10.30 12.50
N TYR A 131 -4.95 -10.59 11.62
CA TYR A 131 -6.31 -10.11 11.80
C TYR A 131 -7.05 -11.00 12.79
N GLN A 132 -7.70 -10.37 13.78
CA GLN A 132 -8.44 -11.06 14.83
C GLN A 132 -9.91 -11.33 14.46
N GLY A 133 -10.37 -10.80 13.32
CA GLY A 133 -11.74 -10.95 12.83
C GLY A 133 -11.83 -11.87 11.61
N THR A 134 -12.92 -11.72 10.86
CA THR A 134 -13.14 -12.38 9.57
C THR A 134 -13.13 -11.32 8.48
N PHE A 135 -12.27 -11.48 7.47
CA PHE A 135 -12.19 -10.52 6.36
C PHE A 135 -13.55 -10.42 5.66
N ASP A 136 -13.89 -9.22 5.20
CA ASP A 136 -15.09 -8.99 4.39
C ASP A 136 -14.87 -9.44 2.94
N LEU A 137 -13.63 -9.35 2.45
CA LEU A 137 -13.20 -9.89 1.17
C LEU A 137 -11.81 -10.51 1.29
N CYS A 138 -11.67 -11.73 0.77
CA CYS A 138 -10.39 -12.38 0.51
C CYS A 138 -10.14 -12.43 -1.00
N VAL A 139 -8.91 -12.15 -1.42
CA VAL A 139 -8.46 -12.30 -2.81
C VAL A 139 -7.23 -13.19 -2.84
N GLU A 140 -7.20 -14.16 -3.76
CA GLU A 140 -6.07 -15.07 -3.99
C GLU A 140 -5.63 -14.97 -5.47
N ALA A 141 -4.33 -14.77 -5.66
CA ALA A 141 -3.64 -14.86 -6.93
C ALA A 141 -3.23 -16.32 -7.15
N LEU A 142 -4.03 -17.05 -7.93
CA LEU A 142 -3.94 -18.50 -8.06
C LEU A 142 -2.57 -18.93 -8.61
N SER A 143 -1.84 -19.79 -7.89
CA SER A 143 -0.70 -20.49 -8.49
C SER A 143 -1.18 -21.80 -9.13
N ASP A 144 -0.80 -22.02 -10.39
CA ASP A 144 -1.17 -23.19 -11.20
C ASP A 144 0.01 -24.17 -11.41
N SER A 145 1.06 -24.03 -10.60
CA SER A 145 2.28 -24.87 -10.68
C SER A 145 2.00 -26.36 -10.41
N SER A 146 0.90 -26.68 -9.74
CA SER A 146 0.41 -28.05 -9.54
C SER A 146 -1.12 -28.12 -9.41
N PRO A 147 -1.74 -29.28 -9.75
CA PRO A 147 -3.18 -29.48 -9.52
C PRO A 147 -3.61 -29.37 -8.05
N ALA A 148 -2.70 -29.60 -7.11
CA ALA A 148 -2.98 -29.48 -5.68
C ALA A 148 -3.12 -28.02 -5.25
N GLU A 149 -2.31 -27.11 -5.81
CA GLU A 149 -2.42 -25.68 -5.55
C GLU A 149 -3.70 -25.10 -6.13
N ILE A 150 -4.05 -25.52 -7.36
CA ILE A 150 -5.33 -25.12 -7.97
C ILE A 150 -6.52 -25.51 -7.09
N ARG A 151 -6.57 -26.76 -6.61
CA ARG A 151 -7.66 -27.21 -5.72
C ARG A 151 -7.64 -26.53 -4.36
N ARG A 152 -6.47 -26.13 -3.86
CA ARG A 152 -6.37 -25.44 -2.57
C ARG A 152 -7.19 -24.16 -2.61
N ASP A 153 -7.02 -23.32 -3.63
CA ASP A 153 -7.73 -22.05 -3.68
C ASP A 153 -9.15 -22.22 -4.24
N THR A 154 -9.35 -23.07 -5.27
CA THR A 154 -10.66 -23.20 -5.93
C THR A 154 -11.69 -24.05 -5.18
N GLU A 155 -11.26 -24.96 -4.31
CA GLU A 155 -12.15 -25.87 -3.57
C GLU A 155 -11.97 -25.71 -2.06
N GLN A 156 -10.75 -25.89 -1.56
CA GLN A 156 -10.51 -25.97 -0.12
C GLN A 156 -10.70 -24.61 0.58
N LYS A 157 -10.03 -23.55 0.12
CA LYS A 157 -10.18 -22.20 0.69
C LYS A 157 -11.56 -21.64 0.39
N HIS A 158 -12.15 -21.96 -0.76
CA HIS A 158 -13.56 -21.66 -1.05
C HIS A 158 -14.47 -22.17 0.09
N ASP A 159 -14.40 -23.45 0.45
CA ASP A 159 -15.25 -24.03 1.49
C ASP A 159 -14.93 -23.48 2.89
N GLU A 160 -13.64 -23.25 3.18
CA GLU A 160 -13.19 -22.68 4.45
C GLU A 160 -13.68 -21.24 4.63
N TYR A 161 -13.50 -20.37 3.64
CA TYR A 161 -13.94 -18.97 3.68
C TYR A 161 -15.48 -18.87 3.71
N GLN A 162 -16.19 -19.72 2.97
CA GLN A 162 -17.65 -19.81 3.03
C GLN A 162 -18.14 -20.15 4.43
N ALA A 163 -17.54 -21.18 5.05
CA ALA A 163 -17.91 -21.65 6.37
C ALA A 163 -17.50 -20.68 7.49
N ALA A 164 -16.37 -19.99 7.33
CA ALA A 164 -15.93 -18.91 8.22
C ALA A 164 -16.79 -17.65 8.11
N GLY A 165 -17.50 -17.48 7.00
CA GLY A 165 -18.44 -16.40 6.79
C GLY A 165 -17.87 -15.17 6.08
N VAL A 166 -16.75 -15.32 5.37
CA VAL A 166 -16.18 -14.29 4.51
C VAL A 166 -17.22 -13.91 3.42
N PRO A 167 -17.73 -12.67 3.37
CA PRO A 167 -18.75 -12.23 2.44
C PRO A 167 -18.41 -12.35 0.95
N GLU A 168 -17.19 -12.00 0.53
CA GLU A 168 -16.75 -12.15 -0.86
C GLU A 168 -15.40 -12.86 -0.97
N TYR A 169 -15.25 -13.67 -2.02
CA TYR A 169 -14.02 -14.39 -2.29
C TYR A 169 -13.67 -14.36 -3.77
N TYR A 170 -12.53 -13.77 -4.10
CA TYR A 170 -12.06 -13.65 -5.49
C TYR A 170 -10.80 -14.49 -5.70
N ILE A 171 -10.78 -15.22 -6.81
CA ILE A 171 -9.62 -15.92 -7.34
C ILE A 171 -9.29 -15.26 -8.67
N ILE A 172 -8.07 -14.73 -8.78
CA ILE A 172 -7.60 -14.06 -9.98
C ILE A 172 -6.46 -14.84 -10.62
N HIS A 173 -6.44 -14.83 -11.95
CA HIS A 173 -5.45 -15.54 -12.75
C HIS A 173 -5.37 -14.94 -14.16
N HIS A 174 -4.23 -15.12 -14.83
CA HIS A 174 -4.05 -14.68 -16.22
C HIS A 174 -4.92 -15.46 -17.20
N ASP A 175 -5.17 -16.75 -16.95
CA ASP A 175 -6.14 -17.55 -17.70
C ASP A 175 -7.57 -17.26 -17.22
N PRO A 176 -8.48 -16.79 -18.10
CA PRO A 176 -9.87 -16.50 -17.76
C PRO A 176 -10.67 -17.67 -17.16
N ARG A 177 -10.24 -18.92 -17.40
CA ARG A 177 -10.87 -20.12 -16.83
C ARG A 177 -10.79 -20.15 -15.30
N TRP A 178 -9.75 -19.53 -14.74
CA TRP A 178 -9.47 -19.52 -13.31
C TRP A 178 -9.84 -18.20 -12.61
N GLN A 179 -10.39 -17.25 -13.35
CA GLN A 179 -10.94 -16.02 -12.77
C GLN A 179 -12.31 -16.33 -12.16
N LEU A 180 -12.40 -16.46 -10.84
CA LEU A 180 -13.61 -16.88 -10.13
C LEU A 180 -13.95 -15.83 -9.07
N PHE A 181 -15.23 -15.45 -8.98
CA PHE A 181 -15.69 -14.38 -8.09
C PHE A 181 -16.95 -14.86 -7.40
N TYR A 182 -16.90 -14.94 -6.07
CA TYR A 182 -17.99 -15.45 -5.26
C TYR A 182 -18.48 -14.39 -4.28
N ARG A 183 -19.79 -14.40 -4.05
CA ARG A 183 -20.43 -13.67 -2.95
C ARG A 183 -21.22 -14.64 -2.10
N ARG A 184 -21.29 -14.37 -0.79
CA ARG A 184 -22.06 -15.16 0.15
C ARG A 184 -23.49 -14.65 0.19
N ASN A 185 -24.45 -15.53 -0.06
CA ASN A 185 -25.86 -15.20 -0.01
C ASN A 185 -26.41 -15.26 1.43
N ALA A 186 -27.69 -14.91 1.60
CA ALA A 186 -28.36 -14.89 2.91
C ALA A 186 -28.42 -16.26 3.61
N PHE A 187 -28.24 -17.36 2.89
CA PHE A 187 -28.16 -18.72 3.45
C PHE A 187 -26.74 -19.09 3.90
N GLY A 188 -25.78 -18.18 3.74
CA GLY A 188 -24.38 -18.41 4.10
C GLY A 188 -23.60 -19.24 3.08
N LEU A 189 -24.11 -19.39 1.85
CA LEU A 189 -23.49 -20.14 0.77
C LEU A 189 -22.92 -19.20 -0.29
N TYR A 190 -21.81 -19.59 -0.88
CA TYR A 190 -21.22 -18.90 -2.01
C TYR A 190 -22.00 -19.18 -3.29
N GLU A 191 -22.20 -18.10 -4.05
CA GLU A 191 -22.69 -18.13 -5.41
C GLU A 191 -21.77 -17.28 -6.29
N PRO A 192 -21.60 -17.64 -7.58
CA PRO A 192 -20.83 -16.82 -8.50
C PRO A 192 -21.44 -15.42 -8.63
N ILE A 193 -20.59 -14.39 -8.60
CA ILE A 193 -21.01 -13.03 -8.94
C ILE A 193 -21.38 -12.98 -10.43
N PRO A 194 -22.59 -12.51 -10.79
CA PRO A 194 -23.00 -12.41 -12.19
C PRO A 194 -22.08 -11.51 -13.01
N ARG A 195 -21.69 -11.99 -14.20
CA ARG A 195 -20.81 -11.27 -15.14
C ARG A 195 -21.61 -10.44 -16.14
N GLU A 196 -22.57 -9.66 -15.64
CA GLU A 196 -23.48 -8.88 -16.49
C GLU A 196 -22.70 -7.83 -17.29
N ALA A 197 -22.80 -7.88 -18.63
CA ALA A 197 -22.03 -7.05 -19.54
C ALA A 197 -20.50 -7.09 -19.30
N GLY A 198 -19.98 -8.23 -18.81
CA GLY A 198 -18.56 -8.42 -18.52
C GLY A 198 -18.06 -7.72 -17.25
N LEU A 199 -18.95 -7.20 -16.40
CA LEU A 199 -18.61 -6.51 -15.16
C LEU A 199 -18.66 -7.45 -13.96
N ILE A 200 -17.70 -7.30 -13.07
CA ILE A 200 -17.80 -7.76 -11.67
C ILE A 200 -18.21 -6.56 -10.83
N ARG A 201 -19.21 -6.77 -9.97
CA ARG A 201 -19.73 -5.76 -9.04
C ARG A 201 -19.65 -6.33 -7.64
N SER A 202 -18.96 -5.64 -6.74
CA SER A 202 -18.95 -6.03 -5.35
C SER A 202 -20.32 -5.74 -4.73
N ALA A 203 -20.83 -6.68 -3.96
CA ALA A 203 -22.00 -6.56 -3.11
C ALA A 203 -21.67 -5.85 -1.79
N ILE A 204 -20.41 -5.89 -1.35
CA ILE A 204 -19.98 -5.33 -0.07
C ILE A 204 -19.34 -3.93 -0.17
N LEU A 205 -18.85 -3.54 -1.35
CA LEU A 205 -18.29 -2.22 -1.64
C LEU A 205 -19.24 -1.46 -2.58
N PRO A 206 -20.11 -0.57 -2.06
CA PRO A 206 -21.10 0.13 -2.87
C PRO A 206 -20.49 0.90 -4.04
N GLY A 207 -20.89 0.52 -5.26
CA GLY A 207 -20.41 1.18 -6.48
C GLY A 207 -19.07 0.67 -7.01
N PHE A 208 -18.32 -0.14 -6.24
CA PHE A 208 -17.10 -0.77 -6.73
C PHE A 208 -17.41 -1.82 -7.80
N ARG A 209 -16.75 -1.68 -8.94
CA ARG A 209 -16.94 -2.53 -10.11
C ARG A 209 -15.75 -2.44 -11.05
N PHE A 210 -15.54 -3.49 -11.84
CA PHE A 210 -14.52 -3.52 -12.88
C PHE A 210 -14.92 -4.46 -14.02
N ARG A 211 -14.34 -4.26 -15.21
CA ARG A 211 -14.52 -5.19 -16.33
C ARG A 211 -13.56 -6.36 -16.19
N LEU A 212 -14.01 -7.57 -16.49
CA LEU A 212 -13.17 -8.76 -16.53
C LEU A 212 -12.03 -8.62 -17.56
N GLU A 213 -12.31 -8.02 -18.72
CA GLU A 213 -11.28 -7.75 -19.73
C GLU A 213 -10.20 -6.79 -19.26
N ASP A 214 -10.48 -5.96 -18.25
CA ASP A 214 -9.51 -5.00 -17.73
C ASP A 214 -8.52 -5.64 -16.75
N LEU A 215 -8.79 -6.87 -16.27
CA LEU A 215 -7.77 -7.67 -15.59
C LEU A 215 -6.57 -7.92 -16.52
N SER A 216 -6.81 -8.22 -17.80
CA SER A 216 -5.73 -8.42 -18.77
C SER A 216 -5.26 -7.12 -19.42
N ARG A 217 -6.14 -6.16 -19.70
CA ARG A 217 -5.75 -4.87 -20.32
C ARG A 217 -5.01 -3.93 -19.38
N GLN A 218 -5.37 -3.93 -18.10
CA GLN A 218 -4.78 -3.11 -17.04
C GLN A 218 -4.72 -1.61 -17.39
N PRO A 219 -5.87 -0.96 -17.66
CA PRO A 219 -5.91 0.45 -18.01
C PRO A 219 -5.26 1.31 -16.92
N SER A 220 -4.55 2.36 -17.32
CA SER A 220 -3.94 3.31 -16.38
C SER A 220 -5.01 4.12 -15.64
N PRO A 221 -4.67 4.70 -14.46
CA PRO A 221 -5.57 5.61 -13.77
C PRO A 221 -6.13 6.72 -14.67
N GLU A 222 -5.32 7.27 -15.57
CA GLU A 222 -5.72 8.31 -16.52
C GLU A 222 -6.80 7.82 -17.49
N ALA A 223 -6.63 6.62 -18.06
CA ALA A 223 -7.64 6.03 -18.95
C ALA A 223 -8.94 5.72 -18.21
N MET A 224 -8.85 5.33 -16.93
CA MET A 224 -10.02 5.04 -16.09
C MET A 224 -10.84 6.30 -15.72
N LEU A 225 -10.25 7.50 -15.74
CA LEU A 225 -10.96 8.75 -15.40
C LEU A 225 -12.11 9.07 -16.36
N GLU A 226 -11.93 8.77 -17.64
CA GLU A 226 -12.90 9.05 -18.69
C GLU A 226 -13.89 7.89 -18.88
N ASP A 227 -13.63 6.77 -18.22
CA ASP A 227 -14.42 5.57 -18.36
C ASP A 227 -15.58 5.55 -17.35
N PRO A 228 -16.85 5.47 -17.79
CA PRO A 228 -18.02 5.50 -16.91
C PRO A 228 -18.07 4.33 -15.91
N VAL A 229 -17.33 3.24 -16.11
CA VAL A 229 -17.25 2.14 -15.15
C VAL A 229 -16.47 2.56 -13.91
N TYR A 230 -15.37 3.31 -14.08
CA TYR A 230 -14.40 3.64 -13.03
C TYR A 230 -14.50 5.09 -12.54
N ALA A 231 -14.86 6.02 -13.42
CA ALA A 231 -14.98 7.45 -13.15
C ALA A 231 -15.67 7.79 -11.81
N PRO A 232 -16.76 7.12 -11.38
CA PRO A 232 -17.42 7.44 -10.11
C PRO A 232 -16.54 7.36 -8.87
N PHE A 233 -15.50 6.51 -8.87
CA PHE A 233 -14.62 6.33 -7.71
C PHE A 233 -13.15 6.70 -7.97
N VAL A 234 -12.79 7.04 -9.21
CA VAL A 234 -11.44 7.54 -9.57
C VAL A 234 -11.38 9.08 -9.63
N LEU A 235 -12.43 9.75 -10.16
CA LEU A 235 -12.46 11.22 -10.34
C LEU A 235 -12.26 12.04 -9.05
N PRO A 236 -12.89 11.70 -7.90
CA PRO A 236 -12.79 12.54 -6.70
C PRO A 236 -11.36 12.71 -6.18
N ASN A 237 -10.54 11.67 -6.31
CA ASN A 237 -9.15 11.68 -5.82
C ASN A 237 -8.24 12.47 -6.76
N TRP A 238 -8.46 12.34 -8.06
CA TRP A 238 -7.63 13.05 -9.04
C TRP A 238 -7.84 14.57 -9.02
N GLN A 239 -9.05 15.06 -8.73
CA GLN A 239 -9.26 16.50 -8.54
C GLN A 239 -8.41 17.05 -7.39
N ARG A 240 -8.33 16.33 -6.27
CA ARG A 240 -7.49 16.70 -5.12
C ARG A 240 -6.00 16.64 -5.48
N ASP A 241 -5.56 15.57 -6.13
CA ASP A 241 -4.16 15.39 -6.53
C ASP A 241 -3.71 16.44 -7.55
N ARG A 242 -4.55 16.73 -8.55
CA ARG A 242 -4.28 17.77 -9.54
C ARG A 242 -4.18 19.14 -8.88
N GLN A 243 -5.09 19.46 -7.96
CA GLN A 243 -5.04 20.72 -7.21
C GLN A 243 -3.77 20.80 -6.36
N ALA A 244 -3.39 19.72 -5.66
CA ALA A 244 -2.19 19.67 -4.85
C ALA A 244 -0.91 19.84 -5.69
N ARG A 245 -0.82 19.18 -6.85
CA ARG A 245 0.30 19.32 -7.80
C ARG A 245 0.38 20.73 -8.38
N ALA A 246 -0.74 21.29 -8.85
CA ALA A 246 -0.79 22.66 -9.35
C ALA A 246 -0.38 23.69 -8.27
N GLN A 247 -0.83 23.50 -7.02
CA GLN A 247 -0.41 24.33 -5.89
C GLN A 247 1.07 24.17 -5.55
N ALA A 248 1.62 22.96 -5.65
CA ALA A 248 3.06 22.71 -5.45
C ALA A 248 3.90 23.40 -6.54
N GLU A 249 3.51 23.30 -7.79
CA GLU A 249 4.16 23.98 -8.92
C GLU A 249 4.08 25.51 -8.77
N GLN A 250 2.92 26.05 -8.39
CA GLN A 250 2.77 27.48 -8.17
C GLN A 250 3.60 27.99 -7.00
N ARG A 251 3.73 27.20 -5.92
CA ARG A 251 4.62 27.50 -4.80
C ARG A 251 6.09 27.46 -5.23
N ALA A 252 6.50 26.45 -6.00
CA ALA A 252 7.86 26.33 -6.51
C ALA A 252 8.22 27.52 -7.42
N ALA A 253 7.36 27.85 -8.39
CA ALA A 253 7.58 28.98 -9.30
C ALA A 253 7.58 30.34 -8.58
N THR A 254 6.83 30.48 -7.48
CA THR A 254 6.86 31.69 -6.65
C THR A 254 8.13 31.78 -5.82
N ALA A 255 8.56 30.67 -5.21
CA ALA A 255 9.82 30.59 -4.48
C ALA A 255 11.03 30.87 -5.39
N GLU A 256 11.02 30.35 -6.62
CA GLU A 256 12.08 30.60 -7.60
C GLU A 256 12.16 32.07 -8.00
N ARG A 257 11.01 32.72 -8.27
CA ARG A 257 10.96 34.16 -8.56
C ARG A 257 11.45 35.02 -7.40
N LEU A 258 11.05 34.69 -6.17
CA LEU A 258 11.52 35.39 -4.97
C LEU A 258 13.04 35.22 -4.79
N ALA A 259 13.55 34.00 -4.95
CA ALA A 259 14.98 33.73 -4.86
C ALA A 259 15.77 34.44 -5.97
N GLU A 260 15.21 34.58 -7.18
CA GLU A 260 15.82 35.35 -8.26
C GLU A 260 15.83 36.85 -7.98
N GLN A 261 14.73 37.40 -7.44
CA GLN A 261 14.67 38.80 -7.02
C GLN A 261 15.70 39.10 -5.93
N GLU A 262 15.78 38.28 -4.88
CA GLU A 262 16.78 38.44 -3.82
C GLU A 262 18.22 38.36 -4.36
N ARG A 263 18.49 37.47 -5.33
CA ARG A 263 19.81 37.41 -5.99
C ARG A 263 20.11 38.70 -6.74
N ARG A 264 19.16 39.20 -7.52
CA ARG A 264 19.32 40.46 -8.28
C ARG A 264 19.53 41.67 -7.37
N GLU A 265 18.80 41.74 -6.25
CA GLU A 265 18.98 42.80 -5.25
C GLU A 265 20.36 42.74 -4.60
N LYS A 266 20.81 41.55 -4.19
CA LYS A 266 22.17 41.35 -3.63
C LYS A 266 23.26 41.71 -4.64
N ASP A 267 23.09 41.32 -5.90
CA ASP A 267 24.03 41.66 -6.97
C ASP A 267 24.05 43.16 -7.24
N HIS A 268 22.89 43.83 -7.21
CA HIS A 268 22.78 45.27 -7.35
C HIS A 268 23.46 46.00 -6.18
N GLU A 269 23.15 45.63 -4.93
CA GLU A 269 23.81 46.19 -3.74
C GLU A 269 25.33 45.99 -3.77
N ARG A 270 25.78 44.81 -4.21
CA ARG A 270 27.21 44.52 -4.34
C ARG A 270 27.85 45.40 -5.41
N ALA A 271 27.20 45.55 -6.57
CA ALA A 271 27.68 46.42 -7.64
C ALA A 271 27.72 47.89 -7.21
N GLU A 272 26.74 48.37 -6.45
CA GLU A 272 26.75 49.73 -5.89
C GLU A 272 27.91 49.91 -4.89
N LYS A 273 28.08 48.97 -3.94
CA LYS A 273 29.20 48.99 -3.00
C LYS A 273 30.57 48.94 -3.70
N GLU A 274 30.69 48.18 -4.79
CA GLU A 274 31.91 48.13 -5.61
C GLU A 274 32.15 49.45 -6.36
N ARG A 275 31.09 50.09 -6.89
CA ARG A 275 31.19 51.42 -7.52
C ARG A 275 31.61 52.50 -6.53
N GLU A 276 30.99 52.55 -5.35
CA GLU A 276 31.36 53.52 -4.30
C GLU A 276 32.80 53.34 -3.84
N ARG A 277 33.28 52.08 -3.73
CA ARG A 277 34.68 51.79 -3.39
C ARG A 277 35.63 52.28 -4.49
N ALA A 278 35.31 51.99 -5.76
CA ALA A 278 36.12 52.43 -6.89
C ALA A 278 36.17 53.95 -7.02
N GLU A 279 35.08 54.66 -6.75
CA GLU A 279 35.02 56.12 -6.74
C GLU A 279 35.89 56.71 -5.62
N LYS A 280 35.78 56.19 -4.38
CA LYS A 280 36.65 56.59 -3.26
C LYS A 280 38.12 56.32 -3.53
N GLU A 281 38.47 55.21 -4.18
CA GLU A 281 39.84 54.91 -4.58
C GLU A 281 40.36 55.88 -5.65
N ARG A 282 39.53 56.26 -6.63
CA ARG A 282 39.87 57.27 -7.64
C ARG A 282 40.12 58.64 -7.02
N GLU A 283 39.21 59.12 -6.17
CA GLU A 283 39.36 60.40 -5.47
C GLU A 283 40.65 60.43 -4.62
N ARG A 284 40.97 59.32 -3.95
CA ARG A 284 42.21 59.19 -3.19
C ARG A 284 43.44 59.24 -4.08
N ALA A 285 43.44 58.52 -5.21
CA ALA A 285 44.54 58.51 -6.16
C ALA A 285 44.77 59.90 -6.80
N GLU A 286 43.70 60.61 -7.17
CA GLU A 286 43.78 61.98 -7.69
C GLU A 286 44.37 62.94 -6.66
N LYS A 287 43.94 62.83 -5.40
CA LYS A 287 44.48 63.65 -4.30
C LYS A 287 45.97 63.36 -4.04
N GLU A 288 46.37 62.08 -4.06
CA GLU A 288 47.78 61.68 -3.91
C GLU A 288 48.63 62.19 -5.10
N ALA A 289 48.12 62.13 -6.33
CA ALA A 289 48.79 62.65 -7.52
C ALA A 289 48.99 64.19 -7.45
N LEU A 290 47.95 64.94 -7.07
CA LEU A 290 48.03 66.39 -6.87
C LEU A 290 49.07 66.77 -5.80
N LEU A 291 49.14 66.03 -4.71
CA LEU A 291 50.14 66.24 -3.65
C LEU A 291 51.56 65.93 -4.14
N ALA A 292 51.74 64.88 -4.94
CA ALA A 292 53.03 64.53 -5.52
C ALA A 292 53.52 65.59 -6.54
N GLU A 293 52.62 66.12 -7.37
CA GLU A 293 52.91 67.18 -8.33
C GLU A 293 53.30 68.49 -7.61
N LEU A 294 52.56 68.88 -6.57
CA LEU A 294 52.91 70.00 -5.69
C LEU A 294 54.28 69.83 -5.02
N ALA A 295 54.63 68.61 -4.61
CA ALA A 295 55.93 68.30 -4.02
C ALA A 295 57.07 68.40 -5.05
N GLN A 296 56.86 67.94 -6.29
CA GLN A 296 57.84 68.10 -7.38
C GLN A 296 58.08 69.57 -7.74
N LEU A 297 57.01 70.37 -7.88
CA LEU A 297 57.12 71.81 -8.14
C LEU A 297 57.89 72.55 -7.04
N ARG A 298 57.66 72.19 -5.77
CA ARG A 298 58.44 72.73 -4.64
C ARG A 298 59.90 72.28 -4.63
N GLY A 299 60.20 71.10 -5.16
CA GLY A 299 61.56 70.57 -5.29
C GLY A 299 62.39 71.25 -6.39
N GLN A 300 61.74 71.73 -7.46
CA GLN A 300 62.39 72.44 -8.59
C GLN A 300 62.66 73.93 -8.31
N LEU A 301 62.10 74.48 -7.22
CA LEU A 301 62.23 75.87 -6.78
C LEU A 301 63.32 76.07 -5.71
N ARG A 302 64.21 75.09 -5.52
CA ARG A 302 65.44 75.17 -4.71
C ARG A 302 66.66 74.96 -5.58
#